data_AF-A0A1C5CQ38-F1
#
_entry.id   AF-A0A1C5CQ38-F1
#
_cell.length_a   1.000
_cell.length_b   1.000
_cell.length_c   1.000
_cell.angle_alpha   90.00
_cell.angle_beta   90.00
_cell.angle_gamma   90.00
#
_symmetry.space_group_name_H-M   'P 1'
#
loop_
_entity.id
_entity.type
_entity.pdbx_description
1 polymer ?
#
loop_
_entity_poly.entity_id
_entity_poly.type
_entity_poly.pdbx_seq_one_letter_code
_entity_poly.pdbx_strand_id
1 'polypeptide(L)'
;MPSGGLTAEQATPTELASLIRDHSKVEALHHVRDVTFAEDASRLRTSTAPRAMATWRNLAIGALRLAGDTNLASALRHNARDAHRPLAYSAT
;
A
#
# COMPACT_ATOMS: atom_id res chain seq x y z
N MET A 1 -2.97 6.88 23.88
CA MET A 1 -2.95 5.49 24.35
C MET A 1 -1.49 5.07 24.48
N PRO A 2 -1.06 4.46 25.59
CA PRO A 2 0.35 4.09 25.77
C PRO A 2 0.70 2.92 24.85
N SER A 3 1.64 3.15 23.92
CA SER A 3 2.20 2.14 23.02
C SER A 3 3.26 1.32 23.74
N GLY A 4 2.87 0.59 24.79
CA GLY A 4 3.71 -0.43 25.42
C GLY A 4 3.37 -1.78 24.81
N GLY A 5 4.29 -2.39 24.08
CA GLY A 5 4.07 -3.72 23.49
C GLY A 5 3.79 -4.75 24.59
N LEU A 6 2.67 -5.46 24.47
CA LEU A 6 2.37 -6.63 25.30
C LEU A 6 3.32 -7.75 24.89
N THR A 7 3.93 -8.45 25.86
CA THR A 7 4.59 -9.71 25.54
C THR A 7 3.55 -10.76 25.17
N ALA A 8 3.95 -11.83 24.47
CA ALA A 8 3.03 -12.87 24.03
C ALA A 8 2.25 -13.50 25.19
N GLU A 9 2.84 -13.50 26.39
CA GLU A 9 2.25 -14.02 27.63
C GLU A 9 1.24 -13.04 28.29
N GLN A 10 1.25 -11.77 27.88
CA GLN A 10 0.39 -10.71 28.45
C GLN A 10 -0.83 -10.40 27.58
N ALA A 11 -0.83 -10.80 26.31
CA ALA A 11 -1.93 -10.55 25.39
C ALA A 11 -3.06 -11.56 25.58
N THR A 12 -4.28 -11.08 25.80
CA THR A 12 -5.48 -11.92 25.71
C THR A 12 -5.65 -12.45 24.27
N PRO A 13 -6.37 -13.57 24.08
CA PRO A 13 -6.65 -14.08 22.73
C PRO A 13 -7.28 -13.05 21.79
N THR A 14 -8.14 -12.18 22.32
CA THR A 14 -8.78 -11.09 21.56
C THR A 14 -7.78 -10.03 21.12
N GLU A 15 -6.87 -9.63 22.00
CA GLU A 15 -5.80 -8.67 21.69
C GLU A 15 -4.85 -9.24 20.63
N LEU A 16 -4.42 -10.50 20.80
CA LEU A 16 -3.57 -11.19 19.83
C LEU A 16 -4.25 -11.25 18.45
N ALA A 17 -5.53 -11.61 18.40
CA ALA A 17 -6.27 -11.64 17.14
C ALA A 17 -6.41 -10.26 16.49
N SER A 18 -6.52 -9.18 17.28
CA SER A 18 -6.52 -7.81 16.76
C SER A 18 -5.16 -7.45 16.16
N LEU A 19 -4.07 -7.73 16.87
CA LEU A 19 -2.71 -7.47 16.40
C LEU A 19 -2.41 -8.21 15.10
N ILE A 20 -2.82 -9.48 14.98
CA ILE A 20 -2.67 -10.26 13.75
C ILE A 20 -3.43 -9.60 12.60
N ARG A 21 -4.71 -9.24 12.81
CA ARG A 21 -5.51 -8.59 11.75
C ARG A 21 -4.93 -7.25 11.33
N ASP A 22 -4.42 -6.46 12.28
CA ASP A 22 -3.80 -5.17 11.99
C ASP A 22 -2.48 -5.35 11.24
N HIS A 23 -1.66 -6.33 11.62
CA HIS A 23 -0.45 -6.67 10.89
C HIS A 23 -0.74 -7.18 9.47
N SER A 24 -1.78 -8.01 9.29
CA SER A 24 -2.18 -8.48 7.95
C SER A 24 -2.55 -7.35 7.00
N LYS A 25 -3.01 -6.18 7.49
CA LYS A 25 -3.26 -5.01 6.64
C LYS A 25 -1.97 -4.44 6.05
N VAL A 26 -0.85 -4.53 6.78
CA VAL A 26 0.47 -4.12 6.30
C VAL A 26 0.94 -5.05 5.18
N GLU A 27 0.81 -6.36 5.39
CA GLU A 27 1.14 -7.36 4.38
C GLU A 27 0.26 -7.26 3.13
N ALA A 28 -1.03 -6.94 3.30
CA ALA A 28 -1.91 -6.68 2.16
C ALA A 28 -1.45 -5.48 1.32
N LEU A 29 -0.91 -4.43 1.96
CA LEU A 29 -0.31 -3.30 1.23
C LEU A 29 0.97 -3.71 0.49
N HIS A 30 1.83 -4.51 1.13
CA HIS A 30 3.01 -5.09 0.49
C HIS A 30 2.63 -5.89 -0.76
N HIS A 31 1.67 -6.80 -0.64
CA HIS A 31 1.18 -7.59 -1.77
C HIS A 31 0.68 -6.72 -2.94
N VAL A 32 -0.06 -5.64 -2.67
CA VAL A 32 -0.49 -4.71 -3.73
C VAL A 32 0.71 -4.08 -4.43
N ARG A 33 1.74 -3.65 -3.68
CA ARG A 33 2.94 -3.06 -4.28
C ARG A 33 3.72 -4.06 -5.13
N ASP A 34 3.93 -5.25 -4.61
CA ASP A 34 4.76 -6.25 -5.26
C ASP A 34 4.08 -6.81 -6.51
N VAL A 35 2.78 -7.12 -6.41
CA VAL A 35 2.04 -7.77 -7.50
C VAL A 35 1.39 -6.76 -8.43
N THR A 36 0.64 -5.78 -7.91
CA THR A 36 -0.10 -4.84 -8.76
C THR A 36 0.83 -3.80 -9.38
N PHE A 37 1.83 -3.33 -8.63
CA PHE A 37 2.80 -2.34 -9.12
C PHE A 37 4.15 -2.94 -9.53
N ALA A 38 4.25 -4.27 -9.58
CA ALA A 38 5.43 -5.02 -10.03
C ALA A 38 6.73 -4.54 -9.35
N GLU A 39 6.67 -4.23 -8.04
CA GLU A 39 7.80 -3.65 -7.32
C GLU A 39 9.04 -4.54 -7.36
N ASP A 40 8.89 -5.83 -7.08
CA ASP A 40 9.98 -6.81 -7.11
C ASP A 40 10.60 -6.98 -8.50
N ALA A 41 9.78 -6.88 -9.55
CA ALA A 41 10.23 -6.96 -10.94
C ALA A 41 10.93 -5.68 -11.43
N SER A 42 10.91 -4.59 -10.64
CA SER A 42 11.55 -3.34 -11.01
C SER A 42 13.06 -3.48 -11.18
N ARG A 43 13.58 -2.99 -12.31
CA ARG A 43 15.02 -2.98 -12.64
C ARG A 43 15.73 -1.70 -12.19
N LEU A 44 15.00 -0.72 -11.65
CA LEU A 44 15.58 0.50 -11.09
C LEU A 44 16.30 0.14 -9.78
N ARG A 45 17.64 0.13 -9.81
CA ARG A 45 18.50 -0.29 -8.68
C ARG A 45 19.56 0.73 -8.28
N THR A 46 19.65 1.87 -8.99
CA THR A 46 20.71 2.86 -8.79
C THR A 46 20.24 4.03 -7.92
N SER A 47 21.13 4.48 -7.02
CA SER A 47 20.94 5.67 -6.19
C SER A 47 19.58 5.66 -5.45
N THR A 48 18.90 6.80 -5.39
CA THR A 48 17.62 6.99 -4.70
C THR A 48 16.40 6.47 -5.47
N ALA A 49 16.58 5.91 -6.67
CA ALA A 49 15.48 5.50 -7.54
C ALA A 49 14.54 4.45 -6.91
N PRO A 50 15.03 3.39 -6.22
CA PRO A 50 14.13 2.45 -5.54
C PRO A 50 13.22 3.12 -4.51
N ARG A 51 13.79 4.04 -3.70
CA ARG A 51 13.05 4.78 -2.67
C ARG A 51 12.04 5.74 -3.29
N ALA A 52 12.43 6.48 -4.32
CA ALA A 52 11.52 7.38 -5.03
C ALA A 52 10.33 6.58 -5.62
N MET A 53 10.59 5.43 -6.23
CA MET A 53 9.54 4.58 -6.78
C MET A 53 8.61 4.01 -5.71
N ALA A 54 9.12 3.61 -4.54
CA ALA A 54 8.28 3.21 -3.41
C ALA A 54 7.35 4.35 -2.98
N THR A 55 7.86 5.60 -2.89
CA THR A 55 7.04 6.77 -2.58
C THR A 55 5.96 7.02 -3.62
N TRP A 56 6.29 6.95 -4.91
CA TRP A 56 5.32 7.14 -6.00
C TRP A 56 4.21 6.07 -5.99
N ARG A 57 4.56 4.80 -5.75
CA ARG A 57 3.56 3.73 -5.62
C ARG A 57 2.63 3.95 -4.43
N ASN A 58 3.18 4.33 -3.28
CA ASN A 58 2.38 4.65 -2.10
C ASN A 58 1.43 5.82 -2.36
N LEU A 59 1.90 6.86 -3.05
CA LEU A 59 1.07 7.99 -3.44
C LEU A 59 -0.07 7.56 -4.37
N ALA A 60 0.23 6.76 -5.40
CA ALA A 60 -0.77 6.24 -6.32
C ALA A 60 -1.82 5.37 -5.60
N ILE A 61 -1.39 4.47 -4.71
CA ILE A 61 -2.31 3.64 -3.90
C ILE A 61 -3.22 4.52 -3.04
N GLY A 62 -2.65 5.54 -2.39
CA GLY A 62 -3.41 6.49 -1.58
C GLY A 62 -4.46 7.25 -2.39
N ALA A 63 -4.08 7.80 -3.54
CA ALA A 63 -4.97 8.55 -4.43
C ALA A 63 -6.15 7.69 -4.94
N LEU A 64 -5.86 6.48 -5.41
CA LEU A 64 -6.91 5.56 -5.88
C LEU A 64 -7.88 5.17 -4.75
N ARG A 65 -7.36 4.92 -3.54
CA ARG A 65 -8.21 4.63 -2.37
C ARG A 65 -9.08 5.82 -1.98
N LEU A 66 -8.52 7.03 -2.01
CA LEU A 66 -9.27 8.26 -1.70
C LEU A 66 -10.39 8.51 -2.73
N ALA A 67 -10.15 8.15 -4.00
CA ALA A 67 -11.16 8.17 -5.05
C ALA A 67 -12.23 7.07 -4.94
N GLY A 68 -12.13 6.18 -3.95
CA GLY A 68 -13.10 5.11 -3.70
C GLY A 68 -12.85 3.84 -4.50
N ASP A 69 -11.71 3.69 -5.19
CA ASP A 69 -11.40 2.47 -5.94
C ASP A 69 -11.18 1.29 -4.99
N THR A 70 -12.07 0.30 -5.06
CA THR A 70 -11.98 -0.94 -4.29
C THR A 70 -11.12 -2.01 -4.98
N ASN A 71 -10.91 -1.89 -6.30
CA ASN A 71 -10.06 -2.78 -7.09
C ASN A 71 -8.90 -2.00 -7.73
N LEU A 72 -7.80 -1.90 -7.00
CA LEU A 72 -6.62 -1.13 -7.41
C LEU A 72 -5.97 -1.65 -8.69
N ALA A 73 -6.01 -2.95 -8.96
CA ALA A 73 -5.45 -3.51 -10.19
C ALA A 73 -6.25 -3.09 -11.43
N SER A 74 -7.58 -3.04 -11.33
CA SER A 74 -8.44 -2.54 -12.40
C SER A 74 -8.23 -1.05 -12.63
N ALA A 75 -8.25 -0.25 -11.55
CA ALA A 75 -8.01 1.18 -11.60
C ALA A 75 -6.64 1.50 -12.21
N LEU A 76 -5.59 0.79 -11.80
CA LEU A 76 -4.25 0.96 -12.37
C LEU A 76 -4.24 0.68 -13.88
N ARG A 77 -4.86 -0.42 -14.35
CA ARG A 77 -4.94 -0.73 -15.78
C ARG A 77 -5.74 0.29 -16.58
N HIS A 78 -6.81 0.84 -15.98
CA HIS A 78 -7.62 1.90 -16.60
C HIS A 78 -6.81 3.18 -16.82
N ASN A 79 -5.95 3.52 -15.87
CA ASN A 79 -5.12 4.72 -15.88
C ASN A 79 -3.79 4.55 -16.65
N ALA A 80 -3.27 3.34 -16.79
CA ALA A 80 -1.94 3.07 -17.35
C ALA A 80 -1.73 3.56 -18.80
N ARG A 81 -2.81 3.79 -19.56
CA ARG A 81 -2.74 4.22 -20.97
C ARG A 81 -2.93 5.72 -21.18
N ASP A 82 -3.16 6.48 -20.12
CA ASP A 82 -3.42 7.91 -20.20
C ASP A 82 -2.89 8.61 -18.94
N ALA A 83 -1.75 9.28 -19.10
CA ALA A 83 -1.06 9.94 -17.99
C ALA A 83 -1.85 11.13 -17.40
N HIS A 84 -2.90 11.62 -18.07
CA HIS A 84 -3.74 12.70 -17.55
C HIS A 84 -4.86 12.20 -16.65
N ARG A 85 -5.32 10.95 -16.79
CA ARG A 85 -6.40 10.40 -15.93
C ARG A 85 -6.04 10.37 -14.45
N PRO A 86 -4.81 9.98 -14.04
CA PRO A 86 -4.41 10.04 -12.64
C PRO A 86 -4.48 11.44 -12.02
N LEU A 87 -4.35 12.50 -12.82
CA LEU A 87 -4.41 13.88 -12.34
C LEU A 87 -5.84 14.32 -11.97
N ALA A 88 -6.86 13.58 -12.41
CA ALA A 88 -8.23 13.84 -11.99
C ALA A 88 -8.47 13.47 -10.51
N TYR A 89 -7.63 12.60 -9.93
CA TYR A 89 -7.73 12.21 -8.53
C TYR A 89 -7.22 13.27 -7.54
N SER A 90 -6.54 14.34 -8.00
CA SER A 90 -5.99 15.39 -7.13
C SER A 90 -6.97 16.53 -6.78
N ALA A 91 -8.27 16.35 -7.03
CA ALA A 91 -9.29 17.40 -6.91
C ALA A 91 -10.45 17.06 -5.94
N THR A 92 -10.31 16.04 -5.10
CA THR A 92 -11.31 15.65 -4.07
C THR A 92 -10.69 15.74 -2.69
#